data_AF-A0A654DZY7-F1
#
_entry.id   AF-A0A654DZY7-F1
#
_cell.length_a   1.000
_cell.length_b   1.000
_cell.length_c   1.000
_cell.angle_alpha   90.00
_cell.angle_beta   90.00
_cell.angle_gamma   90.00
#
_symmetry.space_group_name_H-M   'P 1'
#
loop_
_entity.id
_entity.type
_entity.pdbx_description
1 polymer ?
#
loop_
_entity_poly.entity_id
_entity_poly.type
_entity_poly.pdbx_seq_one_letter_code
_entity_poly.pdbx_strand_id
1 'polypeptide(L)'
;MIVLAVLGTACVSGGFDENPQLDELENALKKAPKVESISVNGVVVEKNTQSQRQVDARIGDVLKLDAAFSSGKDAQLTELEFFRQYYGVIYPQEAPHPVDSLTDGFYDLSGLESSFSYEYTVPEEDDEGFHFEAGNIITIQYRVKNSLDNYGYRSLVIRLVDEEE
;
A
#
# COMPACT_ATOMS: atom_id res chain seq x y z
N MET A 1 -17.24 73.69 11.45
CA MET A 1 -15.95 73.26 10.86
C MET A 1 -15.71 71.83 11.30
N ILE A 2 -15.83 70.88 10.37
CA ILE A 2 -15.65 69.45 10.61
C ILE A 2 -14.19 69.14 10.30
N VAL A 3 -13.43 68.65 11.28
CA VAL A 3 -12.10 68.08 11.06
C VAL A 3 -12.29 66.59 10.79
N LEU A 4 -11.98 66.20 9.55
CA LEU A 4 -12.07 64.85 9.02
C LEU A 4 -10.95 64.00 9.64
N ALA A 5 -11.30 62.99 10.44
CA ALA A 5 -10.36 61.97 10.88
C ALA A 5 -10.15 60.97 9.74
N VAL A 6 -8.91 60.89 9.24
CA VAL A 6 -8.50 59.87 8.27
C VAL A 6 -8.48 58.52 8.99
N LEU A 7 -9.48 57.69 8.71
CA LEU A 7 -9.48 56.28 9.07
C LEU A 7 -8.36 55.59 8.28
N GLY A 8 -7.34 55.11 9.01
CA GLY A 8 -6.34 54.22 8.46
C GLY A 8 -7.02 52.95 7.95
N THR A 9 -6.93 52.71 6.65
CA THR A 9 -7.27 51.42 6.04
C THR A 9 -6.32 50.37 6.60
N ALA A 10 -6.83 49.56 7.53
CA ALA A 10 -6.27 48.24 7.75
C ALA A 10 -6.50 47.43 6.47
N CYS A 11 -5.49 47.41 5.59
CA CYS A 11 -5.40 46.42 4.54
C CYS A 11 -5.22 45.06 5.22
N VAL A 12 -6.32 44.41 5.60
CA VAL A 12 -6.32 42.97 5.82
C VAL A 12 -6.24 42.36 4.42
N SER A 13 -5.03 42.10 3.94
CA SER A 13 -4.82 41.20 2.81
C SER A 13 -5.08 39.77 3.29
N GLY A 14 -6.33 39.49 3.67
CA GLY A 14 -6.81 38.14 3.90
C GLY A 14 -7.00 37.51 2.53
N GLY A 15 -5.93 36.93 1.99
CA GLY A 15 -6.01 36.07 0.82
C GLY A 15 -6.96 34.92 1.15
N PHE A 16 -8.11 34.90 0.49
CA PHE A 16 -9.13 33.84 0.55
C PHE A 16 -8.64 32.50 -0.06
N ASP A 17 -7.32 32.31 -0.20
CA ASP A 17 -6.68 31.20 -0.91
C ASP A 17 -5.72 30.36 -0.02
N GLU A 18 -5.41 30.77 1.21
CA GLU A 18 -4.59 29.97 2.12
C GLU A 18 -5.50 29.03 2.93
N ASN A 19 -5.50 27.74 2.59
CA ASN A 19 -6.12 26.70 3.41
C ASN A 19 -5.04 25.98 4.22
N PRO A 20 -4.71 26.45 5.44
CA PRO A 20 -3.61 25.89 6.23
C PRO A 20 -3.79 24.40 6.55
N GLN A 21 -5.03 23.90 6.56
CA GLN A 21 -5.31 22.47 6.77
C GLN A 21 -4.90 21.64 5.54
N LEU A 22 -5.09 22.19 4.34
CA LEU A 22 -4.67 21.53 3.10
C LEU A 22 -3.13 21.50 3.03
N ASP A 23 -2.46 22.61 3.36
CA ASP A 23 -1.00 22.68 3.38
C ASP A 23 -0.38 21.73 4.41
N GLU A 24 -0.98 21.65 5.60
CA GLU A 24 -0.58 20.70 6.64
C GLU A 24 -0.76 19.26 6.18
N LEU A 25 -1.89 18.93 5.56
CA LEU A 25 -2.15 17.60 5.00
C LEU A 25 -1.18 17.25 3.88
N GLU A 26 -0.93 18.15 2.94
CA GLU A 26 0.04 17.92 1.87
C GLU A 26 1.45 17.68 2.41
N ASN A 27 1.85 18.43 3.44
CA ASN A 27 3.14 18.25 4.07
C ASN A 27 3.22 16.92 4.83
N ALA A 28 2.14 16.51 5.51
CA ALA A 28 2.04 15.21 6.15
C ALA A 28 2.14 14.06 5.12
N LEU A 29 1.42 14.15 4.00
CA LEU A 29 1.46 13.17 2.91
C LEU A 29 2.83 13.09 2.24
N LYS A 30 3.57 14.21 2.15
CA LYS A 30 4.95 14.22 1.65
C LYS A 30 5.92 13.47 2.58
N LYS A 31 5.66 13.45 3.89
CA LYS A 31 6.48 12.74 4.89
C LYS A 31 6.10 11.27 5.06
N ALA A 32 4.97 10.84 4.52
CA ALA A 32 4.56 9.45 4.57
C ALA A 32 5.39 8.61 3.58
N PRO A 33 5.83 7.40 3.96
CA PRO A 33 6.45 6.49 3.02
C PRO A 33 5.39 5.96 2.05
N LYS A 34 5.83 5.46 0.91
CA LYS A 34 4.95 4.90 -0.11
C LYS A 34 5.50 3.59 -0.61
N VAL A 35 4.62 2.64 -0.87
CA VAL A 35 4.89 1.58 -1.85
C VAL A 35 4.62 2.22 -3.21
N GLU A 36 5.64 2.39 -4.04
CA GLU A 36 5.60 3.14 -5.30
C GLU A 36 5.10 2.29 -6.46
N SER A 37 5.55 1.04 -6.53
CA SER A 37 5.15 0.07 -7.54
C SER A 37 5.14 -1.34 -6.95
N ILE A 38 4.32 -2.20 -7.56
CA ILE A 38 4.35 -3.65 -7.35
C ILE A 38 4.46 -4.25 -8.75
N SER A 39 5.38 -5.18 -8.93
CA SER A 39 5.57 -5.92 -10.17
C SER A 39 5.43 -7.42 -9.90
N VAL A 40 4.88 -8.13 -10.89
CA VAL A 40 4.79 -9.58 -10.89
C VAL A 40 5.51 -10.08 -12.12
N ASN A 41 6.49 -10.97 -11.94
CA ASN A 41 7.32 -11.51 -13.02
C ASN A 41 7.97 -10.41 -13.88
N GLY A 42 8.42 -9.32 -13.24
CA GLY A 42 9.05 -8.17 -13.89
C GLY A 42 8.09 -7.18 -14.57
N VAL A 43 6.78 -7.40 -14.50
CA VAL A 43 5.76 -6.51 -15.09
C VAL A 43 5.06 -5.72 -14.00
N VAL A 44 5.07 -4.38 -14.10
CA VAL A 44 4.36 -3.50 -13.15
C VAL A 44 2.86 -3.74 -13.23
N VAL A 45 2.24 -4.01 -12.08
CA VAL A 45 0.80 -4.26 -11.98
C VAL A 45 0.07 -2.92 -11.77
N GLU A 46 -0.63 -2.49 -12.80
CA GLU A 46 -1.46 -1.29 -12.77
C GLU A 46 -2.82 -1.55 -12.14
N LYS A 47 -3.50 -0.46 -11.77
CA LYS A 47 -4.89 -0.56 -11.28
C LYS A 47 -5.83 -0.94 -12.42
N ASN A 48 -6.68 -1.93 -12.18
CA ASN A 48 -7.81 -2.26 -13.03
C ASN A 48 -8.96 -1.24 -12.85
N THR A 49 -10.07 -1.45 -13.56
CA THR A 49 -11.26 -0.59 -13.51
C THR A 49 -11.94 -0.54 -12.14
N GLN A 50 -11.64 -1.48 -11.24
CA GLN A 50 -12.09 -1.51 -9.85
C GLN A 50 -11.06 -0.89 -8.88
N SER A 51 -10.04 -0.20 -9.40
CA SER A 51 -8.94 0.37 -8.62
C SER A 51 -8.08 -0.66 -7.87
N GLN A 52 -8.15 -1.94 -8.24
CA GLN A 52 -7.34 -3.02 -7.67
C GLN A 52 -6.13 -3.32 -8.56
N ARG A 53 -4.99 -3.65 -7.94
CA ARG A 53 -3.86 -4.26 -8.65
C ARG A 53 -4.08 -5.74 -8.63
N GLN A 54 -4.40 -6.33 -9.77
CA GLN A 54 -4.77 -7.74 -9.86
C GLN A 54 -3.93 -8.43 -10.93
N VAL A 55 -3.50 -9.64 -10.61
CA VAL A 55 -2.97 -10.61 -11.56
C VAL A 55 -3.79 -11.89 -11.48
N ASP A 56 -3.82 -12.63 -12.58
CA ASP A 56 -4.39 -13.97 -12.62
C ASP A 56 -3.24 -14.98 -12.53
N ALA A 57 -3.42 -16.04 -11.74
CA ALA A 57 -2.44 -17.10 -11.58
C ALA A 57 -3.13 -18.44 -11.32
N ARG A 58 -2.40 -19.53 -11.54
CA ARG A 58 -2.85 -20.90 -11.27
C ARG A 58 -2.21 -21.42 -10.01
N ILE A 59 -2.86 -22.42 -9.41
CA ILE A 59 -2.27 -23.19 -8.31
C ILE A 59 -0.97 -23.83 -8.80
N GLY A 60 0.09 -23.73 -8.00
CA GLY A 60 1.43 -24.19 -8.34
C GLY A 60 2.27 -23.20 -9.14
N ASP A 61 1.70 -22.10 -9.65
CA ASP A 61 2.51 -21.06 -10.31
C ASP A 61 3.49 -20.43 -9.31
N VAL A 62 4.72 -20.19 -9.78
CA VAL A 62 5.73 -19.44 -9.04
C VAL A 62 5.76 -18.01 -9.56
N LEU A 63 5.35 -17.07 -8.71
CA LEU A 63 5.29 -15.65 -9.00
C LEU A 63 6.46 -14.93 -8.33
N LYS A 64 7.25 -14.20 -9.11
CA LYS A 64 8.24 -13.27 -8.56
C LYS A 64 7.57 -11.93 -8.26
N LEU A 65 7.42 -11.62 -6.98
CA LEU A 65 6.81 -10.40 -6.48
C LEU A 65 7.91 -9.38 -6.15
N ASP A 66 7.88 -8.24 -6.83
CA ASP A 66 8.81 -7.13 -6.57
C ASP A 66 8.02 -5.90 -6.12
N ALA A 67 8.48 -5.22 -5.08
CA ALA A 67 7.90 -3.95 -4.63
C ALA A 67 8.99 -2.89 -4.50
N ALA A 68 8.69 -1.66 -4.94
CA ALA A 68 9.56 -0.51 -4.74
C ALA A 68 8.93 0.46 -3.74
N PHE A 69 9.76 1.11 -2.94
CA PHE A 69 9.34 1.97 -1.83
C PHE A 69 9.95 3.36 -1.91
N SER A 70 9.35 4.32 -1.23
CA SER A 70 9.97 5.60 -0.93
C SER A 70 9.76 5.92 0.55
N SER A 71 10.76 6.52 1.19
CA SER A 71 10.72 6.82 2.62
C SER A 71 9.81 8.00 2.98
N GLY A 72 9.46 8.84 2.00
CA GLY A 72 8.89 10.15 2.26
C GLY A 72 9.97 11.20 2.58
N LYS A 73 9.57 12.46 2.56
CA LYS A 73 10.45 13.61 2.76
C LYS A 73 11.07 13.60 4.16
N ASP A 74 12.39 13.83 4.21
CA ASP A 74 13.19 13.96 5.43
C ASP A 74 13.10 12.74 6.38
N ALA A 75 12.84 11.55 5.82
CA ALA A 75 12.70 10.30 6.55
C ALA A 75 13.52 9.16 5.92
N GLN A 76 13.76 8.11 6.70
CA GLN A 76 14.39 6.87 6.24
C GLN A 76 13.41 5.70 6.40
N LEU A 77 13.47 4.72 5.49
CA LEU A 77 12.74 3.46 5.66
C LEU A 77 13.31 2.69 6.84
N THR A 78 12.43 2.07 7.62
CA THR A 78 12.82 1.31 8.82
C THR A 78 12.31 -0.12 8.77
N GLU A 79 11.10 -0.34 8.27
CA GLU A 79 10.44 -1.64 8.37
C GLU A 79 9.48 -1.86 7.21
N LEU A 80 9.38 -3.10 6.76
CA LEU A 80 8.34 -3.61 5.89
C LEU A 80 7.59 -4.72 6.62
N GLU A 81 6.28 -4.57 6.73
CA GLU A 81 5.36 -5.66 7.03
C GLU A 81 4.86 -6.23 5.69
N PHE A 82 5.11 -7.52 5.47
CA PHE A 82 4.60 -8.27 4.32
C PHE A 82 3.72 -9.39 4.85
N PHE A 83 2.49 -9.49 4.35
CA PHE A 83 1.58 -10.55 4.78
C PHE A 83 0.56 -10.90 3.71
N ARG A 84 0.10 -12.15 3.79
CA ARG A 84 -0.93 -12.73 2.92
C ARG A 84 -2.27 -12.74 3.62
N GLN A 85 -3.35 -12.57 2.87
CA GLN A 85 -4.72 -12.74 3.32
C GLN A 85 -5.49 -13.55 2.29
N TYR A 86 -6.14 -14.61 2.77
CA TYR A 86 -6.96 -15.49 1.95
C TYR A 86 -8.41 -15.05 2.05
N TYR A 87 -9.05 -14.83 0.90
CA TYR A 87 -10.49 -14.53 0.84
C TYR A 87 -11.17 -15.53 -0.10
N GLY A 88 -11.83 -16.52 0.49
CA GLY A 88 -12.98 -17.15 -0.16
C GLY A 88 -14.14 -16.15 -0.16
N VAL A 89 -14.62 -15.74 -1.33
CA VAL A 89 -15.82 -14.89 -1.48
C VAL A 89 -16.98 -15.65 -0.76
N ILE A 90 -17.70 -15.22 0.31
CA ILE A 90 -18.43 -13.99 0.66
C ILE A 90 -18.68 -13.92 2.20
N TYR A 91 -18.69 -12.69 2.76
CA TYR A 91 -19.21 -12.15 4.06
C TYR A 91 -18.14 -11.63 5.04
N PRO A 92 -18.38 -10.46 5.69
CA PRO A 92 -17.39 -9.75 6.47
C PRO A 92 -17.26 -10.44 7.83
N GLN A 93 -16.35 -11.39 7.90
CA GLN A 93 -15.84 -11.89 9.17
C GLN A 93 -14.38 -11.47 9.25
N GLU A 94 -13.97 -11.24 10.49
CA GLU A 94 -12.80 -10.51 10.94
C GLU A 94 -11.55 -10.82 10.10
N ALA A 95 -10.79 -9.76 9.78
CA ALA A 95 -9.61 -9.86 8.93
C ALA A 95 -8.72 -11.02 9.38
N PRO A 96 -8.42 -12.01 8.51
CA PRO A 96 -7.60 -13.14 8.90
C PRO A 96 -6.22 -12.64 9.33
N HIS A 97 -5.79 -13.13 10.49
CA HIS A 97 -4.45 -12.95 11.01
C HIS A 97 -3.44 -13.78 10.17
N PRO A 98 -2.20 -13.33 9.98
CA PRO A 98 -1.19 -14.09 9.23
C PRO A 98 -0.76 -15.36 10.00
N VAL A 99 -0.65 -16.51 9.32
CA VAL A 99 -0.37 -17.84 9.93
C VAL A 99 0.77 -18.61 9.24
N ASP A 100 1.74 -17.92 8.64
CA ASP A 100 3.04 -18.55 8.34
C ASP A 100 4.23 -17.69 8.74
N SER A 101 5.03 -18.21 9.68
CA SER A 101 6.25 -17.57 10.19
C SER A 101 7.41 -17.51 9.20
N LEU A 102 7.32 -18.18 8.04
CA LEU A 102 8.36 -18.16 7.01
C LEU A 102 8.10 -17.16 5.88
N THR A 103 6.86 -16.70 5.70
CA THR A 103 6.46 -15.81 4.59
C THR A 103 5.89 -14.49 5.09
N ASP A 104 5.02 -14.53 6.10
CA ASP A 104 4.43 -13.33 6.69
C ASP A 104 5.35 -12.81 7.79
N GLY A 105 5.76 -11.54 7.71
CA GLY A 105 6.76 -11.05 8.63
C GLY A 105 7.11 -9.58 8.53
N PHE A 106 7.96 -9.20 9.47
CA PHE A 106 8.56 -7.88 9.57
C PHE A 106 10.00 -7.96 9.07
N TYR A 107 10.33 -7.12 8.11
CA TYR A 107 11.64 -7.04 7.49
C TYR A 107 12.27 -5.69 7.83
N ASP A 108 13.50 -5.71 8.35
CA ASP A 108 14.27 -4.49 8.59
C ASP A 108 14.71 -3.90 7.25
N LEU A 109 14.27 -2.66 6.98
CA LEU A 109 14.66 -1.90 5.79
C LEU A 109 15.77 -0.87 6.06
N SER A 110 16.30 -0.83 7.28
CA SER A 110 17.31 0.13 7.69
C SER A 110 18.58 -0.04 6.86
N GLY A 111 18.89 0.96 6.02
CA GLY A 111 20.08 0.94 5.16
C GLY A 111 19.98 0.06 3.92
N LEU A 112 18.80 -0.50 3.60
CA LEU A 112 18.55 -1.23 2.36
C LEU A 112 18.15 -0.31 1.20
N GLU A 113 18.39 -0.78 -0.01
CA GLU A 113 17.82 -0.17 -1.22
C GLU A 113 16.28 -0.26 -1.17
N SER A 114 15.65 0.69 -1.83
CA SER A 114 14.21 0.98 -1.84
C SER A 114 13.35 -0.09 -2.52
N SER A 115 13.65 -1.38 -2.35
CA SER A 115 12.96 -2.49 -3.01
C SER A 115 12.98 -3.78 -2.20
N PHE A 116 11.94 -4.60 -2.37
CA PHE A 116 11.81 -5.95 -1.81
C PHE A 116 11.43 -6.92 -2.94
N SER A 117 11.98 -8.14 -2.89
CA SER A 117 11.73 -9.20 -3.88
C SER A 117 11.46 -10.51 -3.15
N TYR A 118 10.41 -11.21 -3.55
CA TYR A 118 9.98 -12.47 -2.95
C TYR A 118 9.42 -13.41 -4.03
N GLU A 119 9.79 -14.70 -3.98
CA GLU A 119 9.20 -15.73 -4.83
C GLU A 119 8.04 -16.39 -4.09
N TYR A 120 6.83 -16.24 -4.62
CA TYR A 120 5.60 -16.78 -4.05
C TYR A 120 5.09 -17.93 -4.91
N THR A 121 4.99 -19.12 -4.34
CA THR A 121 4.28 -20.24 -4.98
C THR A 121 2.81 -20.18 -4.59
N VAL A 122 1.91 -20.21 -5.57
CA VAL A 122 0.46 -20.23 -5.32
C VAL A 122 0.09 -21.59 -4.71
N PRO A 123 -0.42 -21.65 -3.47
CA PRO A 123 -0.67 -22.91 -2.78
C PRO A 123 -1.99 -23.56 -3.22
N GLU A 124 -2.10 -24.87 -2.98
CA GLU A 124 -3.34 -25.64 -3.16
C GLU A 124 -4.36 -25.37 -2.04
N GLU A 125 -3.89 -25.15 -0.81
CA GLU A 125 -4.71 -24.90 0.36
C GLU A 125 -4.16 -23.75 1.21
N ASP A 126 -4.99 -23.13 2.04
CA ASP A 126 -4.52 -22.20 3.07
C ASP A 126 -4.02 -22.91 4.32
N ASP A 127 -3.51 -22.14 5.27
CA ASP A 127 -2.95 -22.65 6.54
C ASP A 127 -4.02 -23.31 7.46
N GLU A 128 -5.31 -23.12 7.15
CA GLU A 128 -6.46 -23.74 7.85
C GLU A 128 -6.99 -24.99 7.11
N GLY A 129 -6.40 -25.34 5.96
CA GLY A 129 -6.78 -26.49 5.13
C GLY A 129 -7.93 -26.21 4.16
N PHE A 130 -8.32 -24.94 3.96
CA PHE A 130 -9.26 -24.58 2.92
C PHE A 130 -8.61 -24.77 1.55
N HIS A 131 -9.18 -25.63 0.72
CA HIS A 131 -8.69 -25.88 -0.63
C HIS A 131 -9.11 -24.75 -1.56
N PHE A 132 -8.14 -24.22 -2.30
CA PHE A 132 -8.37 -23.19 -3.28
C PHE A 132 -8.93 -23.74 -4.58
N GLU A 133 -9.84 -22.96 -5.17
CA GLU A 133 -10.46 -23.21 -6.47
C GLU A 133 -10.39 -21.95 -7.34
N ALA A 134 -10.63 -22.10 -8.64
CA ALA A 134 -10.72 -20.96 -9.55
C ALA A 134 -11.81 -19.97 -9.09
N GLY A 135 -11.50 -18.68 -9.23
CA GLY A 135 -12.31 -17.58 -8.70
C GLY A 135 -12.01 -17.21 -7.25
N ASN A 136 -11.27 -18.03 -6.50
CA ASN A 136 -10.75 -17.61 -5.19
C ASN A 136 -9.67 -16.53 -5.35
N ILE A 137 -9.44 -15.79 -4.26
CA ILE A 137 -8.54 -14.64 -4.26
C ILE A 137 -7.56 -14.74 -3.09
N ILE A 138 -6.30 -14.45 -3.39
CA ILE A 138 -5.23 -14.26 -2.41
C ILE A 138 -4.79 -12.80 -2.47
N THR A 139 -4.76 -12.12 -1.34
CA THR A 139 -4.30 -10.73 -1.24
C THR A 139 -2.93 -10.69 -0.60
N ILE A 140 -1.96 -10.07 -1.26
CA ILE A 140 -0.65 -9.74 -0.73
C ILE A 140 -0.68 -8.28 -0.27
N GLN A 141 -0.24 -8.02 0.96
CA GLN A 141 -0.20 -6.68 1.53
C GLN A 141 1.22 -6.25 1.86
N TYR A 142 1.53 -5.01 1.47
CA TYR A 142 2.78 -4.33 1.79
C TYR A 142 2.46 -3.13 2.66
N ARG A 143 3.01 -3.12 3.86
CA ARG A 143 2.95 -1.96 4.76
C ARG A 143 4.36 -1.53 5.12
N VAL A 144 4.73 -0.34 4.70
CA VAL A 144 6.07 0.21 4.89
C VAL A 144 6.05 1.31 5.93
N LYS A 145 7.04 1.30 6.82
CA LYS A 145 7.21 2.27 7.90
C LYS A 145 8.49 3.07 7.71
N ASN A 146 8.45 4.33 8.14
CA ASN A 146 9.63 5.19 8.16
C ASN A 146 10.02 5.66 9.57
N SER A 147 11.16 6.32 9.66
CA SER A 147 11.75 6.86 10.89
C SER A 147 10.94 7.96 11.57
N LEU A 148 9.91 8.49 10.91
CA LEU A 148 8.97 9.46 11.48
C LEU A 148 7.69 8.79 11.99
N ASP A 149 7.66 7.45 12.07
CA ASP A 149 6.51 6.63 12.49
C ASP A 149 5.29 6.74 11.56
N ASN A 150 5.50 7.14 10.30
CA ASN A 150 4.45 7.15 9.28
C ASN A 150 4.40 5.80 8.54
N TYR A 151 3.21 5.48 8.01
CA TYR A 151 2.96 4.24 7.26
C TYR A 151 2.51 4.52 5.83
N GLY A 152 2.97 3.68 4.92
CA GLY A 152 2.53 3.58 3.54
C GLY A 152 1.96 2.19 3.30
N TYR A 153 0.88 2.09 2.52
CA TYR A 153 0.19 0.83 2.27
C TYR A 153 -0.08 0.62 0.79
N ARG A 154 0.05 -0.63 0.35
CA ARG A 154 -0.45 -1.08 -0.95
C ARG A 154 -0.68 -2.59 -0.95
N SER A 155 -1.64 -3.05 -1.74
CA SER A 155 -1.91 -4.47 -1.94
C SER A 155 -1.84 -4.90 -3.40
N LEU A 156 -1.65 -6.21 -3.58
CA LEU A 156 -1.78 -6.95 -4.82
C LEU A 156 -2.81 -8.06 -4.61
N VAL A 157 -3.69 -8.26 -5.58
CA VAL A 157 -4.70 -9.31 -5.62
C VAL A 157 -4.23 -10.36 -6.63
N ILE A 158 -4.21 -11.61 -6.21
CA ILE A 158 -3.99 -12.76 -7.08
C ILE A 158 -5.34 -13.46 -7.19
N ARG A 159 -5.93 -13.44 -8.39
CA ARG A 159 -7.16 -14.18 -8.68
C ARG A 159 -6.78 -15.52 -9.26
N LEU A 160 -7.31 -16.59 -8.67
CA LEU A 160 -7.08 -17.93 -9.17
C LEU A 160 -7.92 -18.17 -10.41
N VAL A 161 -7.29 -18.72 -11.45
CA VAL A 161 -7.94 -19.10 -12.70
C VAL A 161 -7.71 -20.57 -12.98
N ASP A 162 -8.63 -21.18 -13.73
CA ASP A 162 -8.48 -22.57 -14.17
C ASP A 162 -7.27 -22.73 -15.11
N GLU A 163 -6.80 -23.97 -15.23
CA GLU A 163 -6.03 -24.37 -16.41
C GLU A 163 -6.94 -24.15 -17.63
N GLU A 164 -6.51 -23.32 -18.59
CA GLU A 164 -7.28 -23.16 -19.83
C GLU A 164 -7.45 -24.53 -20.51
N GLU A 165 -8.67 -24.85 -20.94
CA GLU A 165 -8.97 -25.93 -21.91
C GLU A 165 -8.26 -25.71 -23.26
#